data_AF-A0AAD6YE56-F1
#
_entry.id   AF-A0AAD6YE56-F1
#
_cell.length_a   1.000
_cell.length_b   1.000
_cell.length_c   1.000
_cell.angle_alpha   90.00
_cell.angle_beta   90.00
_cell.angle_gamma   90.00
#
_symmetry.space_group_name_H-M   'P 1'
#
loop_
_entity.id
_entity.type
_entity.pdbx_description
1 polymer ?
#
loop_
_entity_poly.entity_id
_entity_poly.type
_entity_poly.pdbx_seq_one_letter_code
_entity_poly.pdbx_strand_id
1 'polypeptide(L)'
;MSTPRRIVVDDTDPTIKYGPNQWFPHDPNQLQVGNLGQIWNDTSHSTSSNGATLTFPFNGTSISVLGSIIIATNPDGSTDPSYVCLVDNEKIDNGTNPAFAFPENNWLLCNQSALQPGPHELTIRVQTHTQPFYLDSIYYTPTPDISYDGAVLEYLSSDPAITYGSGWEFFPVEDHENITQTKGSQVSIDFRGTALTLVGYVPQELPHNATTASYAVDGGAPTTFTLTGLPPDGTTTGFNVPIFSIDHLAPAQHNVVVTYEGDSTKTPLVVQTFFVTNSTTAAAAAAAASPPSSSGNPPAASSPSGSAQTAAAHSSAGAIAGGLVAGLAVLAALAGLLFWWLRRRARGDA
;
A
#
# COMPACT_ATOMS: atom_id res chain seq x y z
N MET A 1 8.77 -16.57 3.08
CA MET A 1 8.88 -15.64 4.22
C MET A 1 8.14 -14.38 3.81
N SER A 2 7.29 -13.81 4.67
CA SER A 2 6.61 -12.53 4.37
C SER A 2 7.66 -11.42 4.32
N THR A 3 7.57 -10.55 3.31
CA THR A 3 8.39 -9.34 3.22
C THR A 3 8.02 -8.44 4.40
N PRO A 4 8.99 -7.92 5.18
CA PRO A 4 8.68 -6.99 6.26
C PRO A 4 7.99 -5.73 5.71
N ARG A 5 6.98 -5.23 6.43
CA ARG A 5 6.27 -3.99 6.08
C ARG A 5 7.21 -2.80 6.23
N ARG A 6 7.14 -1.84 5.31
CA ARG A 6 7.88 -0.58 5.44
C ARG A 6 7.13 0.38 6.37
N ILE A 7 7.90 1.23 7.03
CA ILE A 7 7.39 2.40 7.74
C ILE A 7 7.42 3.59 6.80
N VAL A 8 6.35 4.38 6.81
CA VAL A 8 6.24 5.65 6.10
C VAL A 8 6.40 6.79 7.11
N VAL A 9 7.30 7.71 6.78
CA VAL A 9 7.58 8.91 7.56
C VAL A 9 7.25 10.11 6.68
N ASP A 10 6.35 10.93 7.19
CA ASP A 10 5.90 12.18 6.58
C ASP A 10 7.00 13.25 6.64
N ASP A 11 7.06 14.16 5.68
CA ASP A 11 8.01 15.28 5.69
C ASP A 11 7.85 16.20 6.92
N THR A 12 6.67 16.23 7.55
CA THR A 12 6.47 17.01 8.77
C THR A 12 6.93 16.29 10.04
N ASP A 13 7.43 15.05 9.94
CA ASP A 13 7.88 14.28 11.09
C ASP A 13 9.05 14.97 11.82
N PRO A 14 8.93 15.20 13.14
CA PRO A 14 9.93 15.96 13.90
C PRO A 14 11.29 15.26 14.01
N THR A 15 11.40 13.99 13.65
CA THR A 15 12.69 13.26 13.58
C THR A 15 13.51 13.67 12.37
N ILE A 16 12.88 14.18 11.30
CA ILE A 16 13.57 14.79 10.17
C ILE A 16 14.17 16.13 10.63
N LYS A 17 15.48 16.28 10.47
CA LYS A 17 16.20 17.50 10.81
C LYS A 17 16.55 18.26 9.56
N TYR A 18 15.78 19.30 9.30
CA TYR A 18 16.05 20.25 8.23
C TYR A 18 17.17 21.22 8.62
N GLY A 19 18.04 21.53 7.66
CA GLY A 19 19.08 22.53 7.81
C GLY A 19 18.49 23.91 8.20
N PRO A 20 19.15 24.65 9.11
CA PRO A 20 18.56 25.83 9.74
C PRO A 20 18.30 26.95 8.73
N ASN A 21 17.04 27.42 8.67
CA ASN A 21 16.57 28.46 7.75
C ASN A 21 16.75 28.14 6.26
N GLN A 22 16.81 26.85 5.89
CA GLN A 22 17.00 26.42 4.51
C GLN A 22 15.75 25.78 3.90
N TRP A 23 14.88 25.19 4.72
CA TRP A 23 13.69 24.43 4.29
C TRP A 23 12.42 25.05 4.85
N PHE A 24 11.35 24.99 4.05
CA PHE A 24 10.07 25.56 4.39
C PHE A 24 8.92 24.65 3.93
N PRO A 25 7.81 24.60 4.67
CA PRO A 25 6.58 23.98 4.18
C PRO A 25 6.19 24.58 2.82
N HIS A 26 5.81 23.72 1.89
CA HIS A 26 5.33 24.08 0.56
C HIS A 26 3.82 23.88 0.47
N ASP A 27 3.14 24.68 -0.33
CA ASP A 27 1.69 24.57 -0.53
C ASP A 27 1.36 23.34 -1.42
N PRO A 28 0.66 22.32 -0.91
CA PRO A 28 0.27 21.13 -1.68
C PRO A 28 -0.51 21.44 -2.97
N ASN A 29 -1.26 22.54 -2.97
CA ASN A 29 -2.05 22.94 -4.12
C ASN A 29 -1.17 23.42 -5.30
N GLN A 30 0.09 23.73 -5.04
CA GLN A 30 1.08 24.10 -6.05
C GLN A 30 1.84 22.89 -6.60
N LEU A 31 1.69 21.70 -5.98
CA LEU A 31 2.28 20.43 -6.39
C LEU A 31 1.22 19.44 -6.88
N GLN A 32 0.35 19.89 -7.77
CA GLN A 32 -0.62 19.04 -8.49
C GLN A 32 -0.05 18.69 -9.87
N VAL A 33 1.06 17.96 -9.89
CA VAL A 33 1.85 17.68 -11.09
C VAL A 33 1.92 16.19 -11.39
N GLY A 34 2.02 15.86 -12.68
CA GLY A 34 2.21 14.49 -13.14
C GLY A 34 0.97 13.62 -13.02
N ASN A 35 1.15 12.31 -13.15
CA ASN A 35 0.11 11.30 -13.00
C ASN A 35 0.40 10.29 -11.88
N LEU A 36 1.51 10.46 -11.16
CA LEU A 36 1.91 9.63 -10.02
C LEU A 36 1.16 9.94 -8.71
N GLY A 37 0.03 10.66 -8.76
CA GLY A 37 -0.84 10.91 -7.61
C GLY A 37 -0.50 12.18 -6.83
N GLN A 38 -1.24 12.40 -5.74
CA GLN A 38 -1.02 13.54 -4.84
C GLN A 38 0.15 13.26 -3.90
N ILE A 39 0.72 14.34 -3.34
CA ILE A 39 1.71 14.23 -2.27
C ILE A 39 1.10 13.58 -1.03
N TRP A 40 1.93 12.88 -0.27
CA TRP A 40 1.53 12.16 0.92
C TRP A 40 0.99 13.12 1.99
N ASN A 41 -0.14 12.75 2.61
CA ASN A 41 -0.75 13.47 3.73
C ASN A 41 -1.00 14.98 3.49
N ASP A 42 -1.05 15.41 2.23
CA ASP A 42 -1.17 16.80 1.81
C ASP A 42 -0.13 17.72 2.48
N THR A 43 1.12 17.27 2.61
CA THR A 43 2.25 18.07 3.10
C THR A 43 3.48 17.91 2.21
N SER A 44 4.34 18.93 2.21
CA SER A 44 5.65 18.85 1.57
C SER A 44 6.59 19.92 2.14
N HIS A 45 7.88 19.61 2.21
CA HIS A 45 8.93 20.57 2.52
C HIS A 45 9.77 20.83 1.28
N SER A 46 10.05 22.10 1.02
CA SER A 46 10.89 22.52 -0.10
C SER A 46 12.07 23.37 0.33
N THR A 47 13.10 23.40 -0.52
CA THR A 47 14.25 24.29 -0.39
C THR A 47 14.66 24.86 -1.74
N SER A 48 15.03 26.15 -1.73
CA SER A 48 15.73 26.82 -2.82
C SER A 48 17.11 27.32 -2.38
N SER A 49 17.61 26.82 -1.25
CA SER A 49 18.89 27.20 -0.69
C SER A 49 19.99 26.26 -1.20
N ASN A 50 20.96 26.82 -1.93
CA ASN A 50 22.11 26.03 -2.38
C ASN A 50 22.94 25.53 -1.18
N GLY A 51 23.25 24.24 -1.15
CA GLY A 51 23.91 23.58 -0.02
C GLY A 51 22.95 23.26 1.13
N ALA A 52 21.64 23.29 0.91
CA ALA A 52 20.67 22.84 1.89
C ALA A 52 20.88 21.37 2.25
N THR A 53 20.69 21.06 3.52
CA THR A 53 20.84 19.69 4.02
C THR A 53 19.63 19.26 4.82
N LEU A 54 19.33 17.97 4.82
CA LEU A 54 18.45 17.35 5.80
C LEU A 54 19.07 16.04 6.29
N THR A 55 18.78 15.67 7.53
CA THR A 55 19.19 14.38 8.11
C THR A 55 18.01 13.67 8.74
N PHE A 56 17.97 12.34 8.63
CA PHE A 56 16.93 11.52 9.24
C PHE A 56 17.55 10.24 9.82
N PRO A 57 17.49 10.05 11.16
CA PRO A 57 17.93 8.83 11.79
C PRO A 57 16.88 7.73 11.65
N PHE A 58 17.29 6.51 11.28
CA PHE A 58 16.40 5.36 11.18
C PHE A 58 17.09 4.08 11.66
N ASN A 59 16.30 3.05 11.97
CA ASN A 59 16.83 1.73 12.31
C ASN A 59 16.20 0.69 11.38
N GLY A 60 16.96 0.21 10.42
CA GLY A 60 16.39 -0.52 9.29
C GLY A 60 17.37 -1.23 8.39
N THR A 61 16.84 -1.83 7.33
CA THR A 61 17.60 -2.58 6.31
C THR A 61 17.46 -2.01 4.91
N SER A 62 16.62 -0.99 4.72
CA SER A 62 16.45 -0.29 3.44
C SER A 62 15.89 1.11 3.68
N ILE A 63 16.07 2.00 2.71
CA ILE A 63 15.44 3.32 2.71
C ILE A 63 15.09 3.75 1.28
N SER A 64 13.95 4.41 1.13
CA SER A 64 13.51 5.07 -0.10
C SER A 64 13.02 6.46 0.27
N VAL A 65 13.31 7.45 -0.56
CA VAL A 65 12.87 8.84 -0.35
C VAL A 65 12.04 9.24 -1.54
N LEU A 66 10.85 9.77 -1.29
CA LEU A 66 9.91 10.24 -2.29
C LEU A 66 9.71 11.75 -2.17
N GLY A 67 9.41 12.38 -3.30
CA GLY A 67 9.07 13.79 -3.38
C GLY A 67 8.57 14.17 -4.76
N SER A 68 8.49 15.47 -5.01
CA SER A 68 8.11 16.00 -6.32
C SER A 68 9.34 16.39 -7.12
N ILE A 69 9.41 15.96 -8.37
CA ILE A 69 10.44 16.36 -9.31
C ILE A 69 9.87 17.43 -10.26
N ILE A 70 10.49 18.61 -10.27
CA ILE A 70 10.22 19.68 -11.24
C ILE A 70 11.58 20.18 -11.71
N ILE A 71 12.09 19.56 -12.78
CA ILE A 71 13.47 19.81 -13.22
C ILE A 71 13.56 20.85 -14.32
N ALA A 72 14.60 21.68 -14.25
CA ALA A 72 15.08 22.48 -15.36
C ALA A 72 16.42 21.91 -15.86
N THR A 73 16.66 21.97 -17.17
CA THR A 73 17.98 21.67 -17.75
C THR A 73 18.78 22.97 -17.84
N ASN A 74 19.93 23.00 -17.19
CA ASN A 74 20.87 24.11 -17.26
C ASN A 74 21.57 24.15 -18.64
N PRO A 75 22.16 25.30 -19.05
CA PRO A 75 22.88 25.40 -20.32
C PRO A 75 24.05 24.41 -20.48
N ASP A 76 24.61 23.92 -19.37
CA ASP A 76 25.68 22.92 -19.34
C ASP A 76 25.19 21.46 -19.38
N GLY A 77 23.88 21.26 -19.46
CA GLY A 77 23.22 19.95 -19.49
C GLY A 77 22.97 19.34 -18.10
N SER A 78 23.36 20.00 -17.01
CA SER A 78 23.01 19.56 -15.65
C SER A 78 21.54 19.80 -15.32
N THR A 79 20.98 19.02 -14.40
CA THR A 79 19.60 19.20 -13.91
C THR A 79 19.57 20.11 -12.69
N ASP A 80 18.52 20.92 -12.58
CA ASP A 80 18.22 21.78 -11.43
C ASP A 80 16.81 21.44 -10.92
N PRO A 81 16.62 21.06 -9.64
CA PRO A 81 17.67 20.88 -8.63
C PRO A 81 18.56 19.65 -8.90
N SER A 82 19.74 19.64 -8.30
CA SER A 82 20.58 18.45 -8.17
C SER A 82 20.81 18.13 -6.69
N TYR A 83 21.06 16.86 -6.38
CA TYR A 83 21.19 16.44 -4.99
C TYR A 83 22.04 15.17 -4.88
N VAL A 84 22.51 14.89 -3.67
CA VAL A 84 23.15 13.62 -3.32
C VAL A 84 22.53 13.07 -2.05
N CYS A 85 22.15 11.80 -2.10
CA CYS A 85 21.68 11.05 -0.95
C CYS A 85 22.84 10.22 -0.39
N LEU A 86 23.00 10.22 0.93
CA LEU A 86 23.97 9.42 1.65
C LEU A 86 23.30 8.65 2.77
N VAL A 87 23.73 7.41 3.00
CA VAL A 87 23.46 6.66 4.24
C VAL A 87 24.79 6.43 4.91
N ASP A 88 24.92 6.86 6.17
CA ASP A 88 26.16 6.75 6.95
C ASP A 88 27.39 7.37 6.26
N ASN A 89 27.18 8.46 5.53
CA ASN A 89 28.16 9.14 4.66
C ASN A 89 28.58 8.37 3.40
N GLU A 90 27.97 7.23 3.10
CA GLU A 90 28.14 6.54 1.84
C GLU A 90 27.05 6.94 0.84
N LYS A 91 27.45 7.31 -0.37
CA LYS A 91 26.51 7.70 -1.43
C LYS A 91 25.63 6.50 -1.80
N ILE A 92 24.32 6.72 -1.83
CA ILE A 92 23.34 5.74 -2.31
C ILE A 92 22.80 6.12 -3.69
N ASP A 93 21.96 5.26 -4.26
CA ASP A 93 21.33 5.54 -5.55
C ASP A 93 20.37 6.73 -5.40
N ASN A 94 20.50 7.69 -6.30
CA ASN A 94 19.50 8.73 -6.45
C ASN A 94 18.50 8.16 -7.45
N GLY A 95 17.29 7.82 -7.00
CA GLY A 95 16.26 7.16 -7.80
C GLY A 95 16.15 7.76 -9.21
N THR A 96 16.23 6.84 -10.16
CA THR A 96 16.34 6.92 -11.63
C THR A 96 16.32 8.26 -12.40
N ASN A 97 17.22 8.26 -13.40
CA ASN A 97 17.25 8.87 -14.74
C ASN A 97 17.17 10.41 -14.91
N PRO A 98 18.31 11.10 -15.18
CA PRO A 98 18.34 12.53 -15.51
C PRO A 98 17.64 12.90 -16.83
N ALA A 99 17.10 11.94 -17.59
CA ALA A 99 16.40 12.17 -18.85
C ALA A 99 14.86 12.33 -18.71
N PHE A 100 14.28 12.14 -17.52
CA PHE A 100 12.84 12.26 -17.35
C PHE A 100 12.44 13.74 -17.15
N ALA A 101 11.90 14.36 -18.19
CA ALA A 101 11.68 15.81 -18.27
C ALA A 101 10.31 16.30 -17.76
N PHE A 102 9.46 15.39 -17.26
CA PHE A 102 8.10 15.75 -16.84
C PHE A 102 8.03 15.97 -15.33
N PRO A 103 7.29 17.00 -14.86
CA PRO A 103 6.98 17.14 -13.45
C PRO A 103 6.18 15.97 -12.90
N GLU A 104 6.62 15.35 -11.81
CA GLU A 104 5.94 14.21 -11.16
C GLU A 104 5.99 14.29 -9.64
N ASN A 105 4.88 13.94 -9.00
CA ASN A 105 4.83 13.63 -7.57
C ASN A 105 5.22 12.18 -7.30
N ASN A 106 5.38 11.82 -6.01
CA ASN A 106 5.72 10.46 -5.59
C ASN A 106 6.95 9.88 -6.33
N TRP A 107 7.85 10.75 -6.77
CA TRP A 107 9.03 10.38 -7.52
C TRP A 107 10.06 9.80 -6.57
N LEU A 108 10.63 8.65 -6.91
CA LEU A 108 11.72 8.05 -6.13
C LEU A 108 12.98 8.90 -6.27
N LEU A 109 13.33 9.65 -5.23
CA LEU A 109 14.48 10.53 -5.17
C LEU A 109 15.74 9.78 -4.73
N CYS A 110 15.63 8.92 -3.73
CA CYS A 110 16.76 8.14 -3.21
C CYS A 110 16.33 6.70 -2.97
N ASN A 111 17.24 5.74 -3.16
CA ASN A 111 16.96 4.35 -2.84
C ASN A 111 18.20 3.60 -2.37
N GLN A 112 18.01 2.77 -1.35
CA GLN A 112 18.96 1.77 -0.91
C GLN A 112 18.21 0.57 -0.36
N SER A 113 18.34 -0.58 -1.01
CA SER A 113 17.55 -1.78 -0.72
C SER A 113 18.24 -2.78 0.20
N ALA A 114 19.54 -2.62 0.46
CA ALA A 114 20.33 -3.57 1.24
C ALA A 114 21.31 -2.88 2.19
N LEU A 115 20.85 -2.59 3.40
CA LEU A 115 21.66 -2.14 4.53
C LEU A 115 21.83 -3.27 5.56
N GLN A 116 22.89 -3.17 6.36
CA GLN A 116 23.02 -4.05 7.53
C GLN A 116 21.92 -3.72 8.54
N PRO A 117 21.27 -4.70 9.20
CA PRO A 117 20.29 -4.40 10.22
C PRO A 117 20.90 -3.54 11.34
N GLY A 118 20.42 -2.32 11.53
CA GLY A 118 20.86 -1.47 12.61
C GLY A 118 20.52 0.01 12.42
N PRO A 119 21.04 0.86 13.34
CA PRO A 119 20.88 2.30 13.26
C PRO A 119 21.68 2.86 12.08
N HIS A 120 21.05 3.78 11.35
CA HIS A 120 21.59 4.48 10.20
C HIS A 120 21.18 5.95 10.21
N GLU A 121 21.90 6.77 9.46
CA GLU A 121 21.54 8.17 9.21
C GLU A 121 21.45 8.45 7.71
N LEU A 122 20.27 8.85 7.24
CA LEU A 122 20.09 9.45 5.92
C LEU A 122 20.57 10.89 5.97
N THR A 123 21.35 11.30 4.97
CA THR A 123 21.67 12.70 4.69
C THR A 123 21.33 13.02 3.24
N ILE A 124 20.59 14.10 2.98
CA ILE A 124 20.43 14.65 1.63
C ILE A 124 21.11 16.01 1.59
N ARG A 125 21.91 16.24 0.54
CA ARG A 125 22.50 17.55 0.24
C ARG A 125 21.99 18.03 -1.10
N VAL A 126 21.41 19.22 -1.11
CA VAL A 126 20.73 19.79 -2.28
C VAL A 126 21.54 20.95 -2.84
N GLN A 127 21.63 21.01 -4.16
CA GLN A 127 22.14 22.14 -4.92
C GLN A 127 21.04 22.63 -5.86
N THR A 128 20.57 23.85 -5.63
CA THR A 128 19.51 24.49 -6.44
C THR A 128 20.03 25.80 -7.03
N HIS A 129 19.48 26.18 -8.19
CA HIS A 129 19.71 27.49 -8.81
C HIS A 129 18.40 28.26 -8.98
N THR A 130 17.44 27.66 -9.67
CA THR A 130 16.16 28.26 -10.07
C THR A 130 14.96 27.41 -9.65
N GLN A 131 15.12 26.09 -9.61
CA GLN A 131 14.08 25.15 -9.22
C GLN A 131 14.24 24.71 -7.76
N PRO A 132 13.18 24.74 -6.94
CA PRO A 132 13.22 24.16 -5.61
C PRO A 132 13.35 22.63 -5.66
N PHE A 133 13.91 22.07 -4.60
CA PHE A 133 13.82 20.63 -4.31
C PHE A 133 12.66 20.39 -3.34
N TYR A 134 11.87 19.35 -3.60
CA TYR A 134 10.67 19.01 -2.82
C TYR A 134 10.84 17.62 -2.19
N LEU A 135 10.68 17.54 -0.87
CA LEU A 135 10.59 16.31 -0.10
C LEU A 135 9.13 16.09 0.31
N ASP A 136 8.69 14.84 0.30
CA ASP A 136 7.32 14.46 0.67
C ASP A 136 7.33 13.34 1.71
N SER A 137 8.00 12.21 1.43
CA SER A 137 7.97 11.08 2.36
C SER A 137 9.23 10.22 2.33
N ILE A 138 9.48 9.53 3.44
CA ILE A 138 10.60 8.61 3.61
C ILE A 138 10.05 7.24 4.02
N TYR A 139 10.45 6.21 3.27
CA TYR A 139 10.08 4.83 3.53
C TYR A 139 11.30 4.07 4.00
N TYR A 140 11.20 3.26 5.06
CA TYR A 140 12.29 2.36 5.43
C TYR A 140 11.77 1.01 5.91
N THR A 141 12.56 -0.04 5.68
CA THR A 141 12.24 -1.36 6.24
C THR A 141 12.82 -1.43 7.65
N PRO A 142 11.99 -1.54 8.70
CA PRO A 142 12.46 -1.60 10.07
C PRO A 142 13.30 -2.84 10.37
N THR A 143 14.27 -2.74 11.28
CA THR A 143 14.86 -3.94 11.87
C THR A 143 13.82 -4.72 12.70
N PRO A 144 13.89 -6.05 12.74
CA PRO A 144 13.04 -6.86 13.61
C PRO A 144 13.14 -6.43 15.09
N ASP A 145 12.12 -6.77 15.87
CA ASP A 145 12.11 -6.68 17.34
C ASP A 145 12.08 -5.27 17.98
N ILE A 146 11.92 -4.22 17.18
CA ILE A 146 11.65 -2.85 17.68
C ILE A 146 10.15 -2.56 17.60
N SER A 147 9.63 -1.85 18.60
CA SER A 147 8.25 -1.36 18.58
C SER A 147 8.12 -0.16 17.64
N TYR A 148 7.13 -0.20 16.77
CA TYR A 148 6.77 0.88 15.85
C TYR A 148 5.35 1.36 16.15
N ASP A 149 5.04 1.51 17.43
CA ASP A 149 3.77 2.07 17.90
C ASP A 149 3.61 3.50 17.38
N GLY A 150 2.44 3.81 16.82
CA GLY A 150 2.15 5.09 16.18
C GLY A 150 2.72 5.27 14.76
N ALA A 151 3.59 4.39 14.28
CA ALA A 151 4.13 4.49 12.93
C ALA A 151 3.06 4.15 11.87
N VAL A 152 3.17 4.75 10.68
CA VAL A 152 2.39 4.35 9.51
C VAL A 152 3.10 3.18 8.83
N LEU A 153 2.38 2.07 8.68
CA LEU A 153 2.87 0.85 8.04
C LEU A 153 2.27 0.69 6.65
N GLU A 154 3.11 0.29 5.70
CA GLU A 154 2.73 -0.01 4.32
C GLU A 154 2.39 -1.51 4.17
N TYR A 155 1.14 -1.79 3.82
CA TYR A 155 0.62 -3.12 3.49
C TYR A 155 0.41 -3.16 1.97
N LEU A 156 1.40 -3.69 1.25
CA LEU A 156 1.29 -3.88 -0.20
C LEU A 156 0.15 -4.85 -0.53
N SER A 157 -0.40 -4.78 -1.75
CA SER A 157 -1.47 -5.64 -2.25
C SER A 157 -1.23 -7.15 -2.09
N SER A 158 0.03 -7.57 -1.95
CA SER A 158 0.46 -8.96 -1.72
C SER A 158 0.69 -9.33 -0.25
N ASP A 159 0.45 -8.40 0.70
CA ASP A 159 0.62 -8.64 2.12
C ASP A 159 -0.32 -9.77 2.59
N PRO A 160 0.17 -10.74 3.38
CA PRO A 160 -0.63 -11.88 3.84
C PRO A 160 -1.80 -11.50 4.75
N ALA A 161 -1.83 -10.27 5.28
CA ALA A 161 -3.00 -9.74 5.99
C ALA A 161 -4.17 -9.39 5.08
N ILE A 162 -3.95 -9.33 3.76
CA ILE A 162 -4.97 -9.01 2.76
C ILE A 162 -5.49 -10.29 2.13
N THR A 163 -6.80 -10.46 2.13
CA THR A 163 -7.49 -11.59 1.50
C THR A 163 -8.45 -11.10 0.44
N TYR A 164 -8.32 -11.66 -0.76
CA TYR A 164 -9.19 -11.36 -1.89
C TYR A 164 -10.26 -12.45 -2.06
N GLY A 165 -11.51 -12.04 -2.17
CA GLY A 165 -12.64 -12.92 -2.43
C GLY A 165 -12.77 -13.31 -3.91
N SER A 166 -13.90 -13.92 -4.27
CA SER A 166 -14.22 -14.20 -5.67
C SER A 166 -14.39 -12.91 -6.48
N GLY A 167 -13.93 -12.91 -7.73
CA GLY A 167 -14.10 -11.81 -8.67
C GLY A 167 -12.93 -10.81 -8.72
N TRP A 168 -11.86 -11.09 -7.97
CA TRP A 168 -10.57 -10.42 -8.13
C TRP A 168 -9.68 -11.16 -9.10
N GLU A 169 -8.93 -10.40 -9.88
CA GLU A 169 -7.93 -10.91 -10.80
C GLU A 169 -6.63 -10.12 -10.70
N PHE A 170 -5.54 -10.76 -11.09
CA PHE A 170 -4.25 -10.12 -11.17
C PHE A 170 -4.14 -9.37 -12.50
N PHE A 171 -3.91 -8.07 -12.42
CA PHE A 171 -3.82 -7.21 -13.59
C PHE A 171 -2.35 -6.94 -13.96
N PRO A 172 -1.87 -7.43 -15.10
CA PRO A 172 -0.44 -7.45 -15.41
C PRO A 172 0.10 -6.13 -15.99
N VAL A 173 -0.61 -5.01 -15.83
CA VAL A 173 -0.21 -3.71 -16.36
C VAL A 173 0.47 -2.90 -15.25
N GLU A 174 1.62 -2.31 -15.62
CA GLU A 174 2.46 -1.37 -14.87
C GLU A 174 2.97 -1.89 -13.50
N ASP A 175 2.11 -2.05 -12.49
CA ASP A 175 2.49 -2.37 -11.11
C ASP A 175 2.01 -3.74 -10.57
N HIS A 176 1.40 -4.57 -11.41
CA HIS A 176 1.05 -5.96 -11.08
C HIS A 176 0.12 -6.10 -9.84
N GLU A 177 -1.02 -5.43 -9.90
CA GLU A 177 -1.93 -5.31 -8.76
C GLU A 177 -3.21 -6.15 -8.90
N ASN A 178 -3.94 -6.30 -7.79
CA ASN A 178 -5.23 -6.97 -7.79
C ASN A 178 -6.33 -5.97 -8.15
N ILE A 179 -7.18 -6.35 -9.09
CA ILE A 179 -8.27 -5.54 -9.60
C ILE A 179 -9.61 -6.29 -9.55
N THR A 180 -10.70 -5.56 -9.45
CA THR A 180 -12.05 -6.10 -9.69
C THR A 180 -12.91 -5.16 -10.52
N GLN A 181 -13.63 -5.75 -11.48
CA GLN A 181 -14.76 -5.15 -12.19
C GLN A 181 -16.07 -5.93 -11.92
N THR A 182 -16.04 -6.87 -10.98
CA THR A 182 -17.16 -7.77 -10.68
C THR A 182 -17.93 -7.25 -9.47
N LYS A 183 -19.20 -6.93 -9.66
CA LYS A 183 -20.08 -6.47 -8.57
C LYS A 183 -20.11 -7.46 -7.41
N GLY A 184 -19.96 -6.95 -6.19
CA GLY A 184 -20.00 -7.75 -4.97
C GLY A 184 -18.67 -8.44 -4.62
N SER A 185 -17.62 -8.27 -5.43
CA SER A 185 -16.26 -8.67 -5.05
C SER A 185 -15.82 -7.98 -3.78
N GLN A 186 -15.17 -8.73 -2.90
CA GLN A 186 -14.73 -8.26 -1.60
C GLN A 186 -13.24 -8.46 -1.40
N VAL A 187 -12.57 -7.49 -0.79
CA VAL A 187 -11.22 -7.61 -0.25
C VAL A 187 -11.30 -7.30 1.24
N SER A 188 -10.57 -8.06 2.06
CA SER A 188 -10.48 -7.81 3.50
C SER A 188 -9.04 -7.65 3.95
N ILE A 189 -8.82 -6.79 4.93
CA ILE A 189 -7.52 -6.61 5.60
C ILE A 189 -7.68 -6.76 7.11
N ASP A 190 -6.82 -7.59 7.71
CA ASP A 190 -6.67 -7.72 9.15
C ASP A 190 -5.45 -6.93 9.63
N PHE A 191 -5.69 -5.91 10.47
CA PHE A 191 -4.59 -5.07 10.98
C PHE A 191 -4.81 -4.69 12.43
N ARG A 192 -3.75 -4.18 13.05
CA ARG A 192 -3.80 -3.58 14.38
C ARG A 192 -3.42 -2.12 14.26
N GLY A 193 -4.30 -1.22 14.69
CA GLY A 193 -4.08 0.21 14.45
C GLY A 193 -5.23 1.11 14.85
N THR A 194 -5.10 2.39 14.52
CA THR A 194 -6.09 3.44 14.81
C THR A 194 -6.56 4.18 13.55
N ALA A 195 -5.93 3.95 12.41
CA ALA A 195 -6.34 4.54 11.14
C ALA A 195 -5.92 3.63 9.98
N LEU A 196 -6.63 3.74 8.86
CA LEU A 196 -6.36 3.02 7.62
C LEU A 196 -6.72 3.87 6.41
N THR A 197 -5.85 3.91 5.41
CA THR A 197 -6.11 4.50 4.09
C THR A 197 -5.88 3.44 3.02
N LEU A 198 -6.86 3.24 2.13
CA LEU A 198 -6.66 2.46 0.91
C LEU A 198 -6.22 3.39 -0.22
N VAL A 199 -5.11 3.03 -0.87
CA VAL A 199 -4.61 3.64 -2.09
C VAL A 199 -4.68 2.62 -3.24
N GLY A 200 -5.04 3.10 -4.42
CA GLY A 200 -5.08 2.34 -5.66
C GLY A 200 -4.68 3.21 -6.84
N TYR A 201 -4.92 2.71 -8.06
CA TYR A 201 -4.80 3.52 -9.27
C TYR A 201 -6.03 3.38 -10.17
N VAL A 202 -6.16 4.29 -11.12
CA VAL A 202 -7.23 4.30 -12.11
C VAL A 202 -6.64 4.07 -13.51
N PRO A 203 -6.74 2.84 -14.06
CA PRO A 203 -6.15 2.50 -15.36
C PRO A 203 -6.81 3.23 -16.52
N GLN A 204 -6.00 3.76 -17.44
CA GLN A 204 -6.50 4.47 -18.63
C GLN A 204 -7.24 3.55 -19.61
N GLU A 205 -6.91 2.26 -19.65
CA GLU A 205 -7.42 1.27 -20.59
C GLU A 205 -8.75 0.64 -20.19
N LEU A 206 -9.24 0.91 -18.98
CA LEU A 206 -10.52 0.41 -18.47
C LEU A 206 -11.56 1.54 -18.36
N PRO A 207 -12.85 1.26 -18.15
CA PRO A 207 -13.88 2.30 -18.09
C PRO A 207 -13.65 3.30 -16.96
N HIS A 208 -14.06 4.56 -17.17
CA HIS A 208 -13.83 5.65 -16.20
C HIS A 208 -15.10 6.20 -15.54
N ASN A 209 -16.27 5.66 -15.90
CA ASN A 209 -17.50 6.10 -15.28
C ASN A 209 -17.49 5.78 -13.78
N ALA A 210 -17.66 6.82 -12.95
CA ALA A 210 -17.71 6.67 -11.50
C ALA A 210 -18.79 5.67 -11.07
N THR A 211 -18.52 5.02 -9.93
CA THR A 211 -19.41 4.08 -9.27
C THR A 211 -19.29 4.24 -7.76
N THR A 212 -19.93 3.35 -7.00
CA THR A 212 -19.78 3.27 -5.56
C THR A 212 -19.03 2.00 -5.16
N ALA A 213 -18.44 2.04 -3.98
CA ALA A 213 -18.01 0.90 -3.21
C ALA A 213 -18.37 1.15 -1.74
N SER A 214 -18.18 0.17 -0.88
CA SER A 214 -18.41 0.33 0.56
C SER A 214 -17.33 -0.36 1.36
N TYR A 215 -17.13 0.09 2.59
CA TYR A 215 -16.32 -0.63 3.57
C TYR A 215 -17.11 -0.87 4.85
N ALA A 216 -16.84 -1.97 5.54
CA ALA A 216 -17.36 -2.26 6.87
C ALA A 216 -16.20 -2.57 7.81
N VAL A 217 -16.21 -1.96 9.00
CA VAL A 217 -15.21 -2.18 10.05
C VAL A 217 -15.80 -3.15 11.08
N ASP A 218 -15.08 -4.22 11.39
CA ASP A 218 -15.40 -5.21 12.42
C ASP A 218 -16.83 -5.79 12.32
N GLY A 219 -17.30 -6.01 11.09
CA GLY A 219 -18.65 -6.52 10.81
C GLY A 219 -19.77 -5.51 11.09
N GLY A 220 -19.44 -4.24 11.31
CA GLY A 220 -20.39 -3.15 11.48
C GLY A 220 -21.16 -2.81 10.20
N ALA A 221 -21.96 -1.74 10.26
CA ALA A 221 -22.72 -1.25 9.12
C ALA A 221 -21.77 -0.73 8.01
N PRO A 222 -22.03 -1.02 6.72
CA PRO A 222 -21.20 -0.52 5.63
C PRO A 222 -21.30 1.01 5.48
N THR A 223 -20.15 1.65 5.29
CA THR A 223 -20.03 3.04 4.84
C THR A 223 -19.79 3.04 3.33
N THR A 224 -20.66 3.70 2.57
CA THR A 224 -20.53 3.85 1.12
C THR A 224 -19.65 5.04 0.77
N PHE A 225 -18.79 4.87 -0.24
CA PHE A 225 -17.98 5.93 -0.83
C PHE A 225 -18.07 5.90 -2.36
N THR A 226 -17.75 7.02 -2.98
CA THR A 226 -17.66 7.13 -4.44
C THR A 226 -16.30 6.65 -4.89
N LEU A 227 -16.29 5.72 -5.83
CA LEU A 227 -15.10 5.34 -6.58
C LEU A 227 -15.10 6.13 -7.88
N THR A 228 -14.19 7.10 -7.95
CA THR A 228 -14.06 8.03 -9.08
C THR A 228 -13.15 7.42 -10.13
N GLY A 229 -13.50 7.53 -11.42
CA GLY A 229 -12.59 7.18 -12.50
C GLY A 229 -11.77 8.38 -12.98
N LEU A 230 -11.13 8.26 -14.14
CA LEU A 230 -10.40 9.38 -14.74
C LEU A 230 -11.36 10.54 -15.07
N PRO A 231 -10.87 11.79 -15.10
CA PRO A 231 -11.62 12.91 -15.64
C PRO A 231 -12.12 12.63 -17.06
N PRO A 232 -13.18 13.32 -17.55
CA PRO A 232 -13.75 13.07 -18.88
C PRO A 232 -12.76 13.11 -20.05
N ASP A 233 -11.70 13.91 -19.92
CA ASP A 233 -10.60 14.04 -20.91
C ASP A 233 -9.29 13.39 -20.43
N GLY A 234 -9.34 12.57 -19.38
CA GLY A 234 -8.18 11.89 -18.80
C GLY A 234 -7.68 10.77 -19.72
N THR A 235 -6.47 10.91 -20.22
CA THR A 235 -5.84 9.95 -21.15
C THR A 235 -4.62 9.26 -20.55
N THR A 236 -4.48 9.26 -19.23
CA THR A 236 -3.31 8.74 -18.54
C THR A 236 -3.73 8.08 -17.24
N THR A 237 -3.13 6.94 -16.92
CA THR A 237 -3.39 6.22 -15.67
C THR A 237 -3.09 7.13 -14.49
N GLY A 238 -4.02 7.24 -13.54
CA GLY A 238 -3.83 8.00 -12.31
C GLY A 238 -3.36 7.07 -11.19
N PHE A 239 -2.11 7.19 -10.77
CA PHE A 239 -1.51 6.37 -9.70
C PHE A 239 -1.66 6.98 -8.33
N ASN A 240 -1.41 6.17 -7.29
CA ASN A 240 -1.39 6.58 -5.89
C ASN A 240 -2.63 7.41 -5.48
N VAL A 241 -3.80 6.98 -5.96
CA VAL A 241 -5.09 7.64 -5.72
C VAL A 241 -5.64 7.16 -4.38
N PRO A 242 -5.84 8.07 -3.39
CA PRO A 242 -6.55 7.73 -2.18
C PRO A 242 -7.99 7.35 -2.50
N ILE A 243 -8.37 6.11 -2.16
CA ILE A 243 -9.71 5.57 -2.42
C ILE A 243 -10.65 5.90 -1.26
N PHE A 244 -10.21 5.62 -0.03
CA PHE A 244 -10.89 6.05 1.19
C PHE A 244 -9.92 6.04 2.38
N SER A 245 -10.29 6.79 3.42
CA SER A 245 -9.61 6.79 4.71
C SER A 245 -10.59 6.52 5.85
N ILE A 246 -10.09 5.86 6.89
CA ILE A 246 -10.78 5.63 8.14
C ILE A 246 -9.86 6.16 9.24
N ASP A 247 -10.34 7.17 9.96
CA ASP A 247 -9.61 7.79 11.06
C ASP A 247 -10.23 7.41 12.41
N HIS A 248 -9.46 7.60 13.47
CA HIS A 248 -9.92 7.52 14.87
C HIS A 248 -10.56 6.17 15.27
N LEU A 249 -10.07 5.06 14.72
CA LEU A 249 -10.39 3.73 15.26
C LEU A 249 -9.82 3.57 16.67
N ALA A 250 -10.52 2.80 17.50
CA ALA A 250 -10.00 2.44 18.82
C ALA A 250 -8.70 1.63 18.65
N PRO A 251 -7.68 1.78 19.52
CA PRO A 251 -6.42 1.07 19.35
C PRO A 251 -6.60 -0.43 19.65
N ALA A 252 -6.89 -1.20 18.60
CA ALA A 252 -7.26 -2.61 18.67
C ALA A 252 -6.86 -3.38 17.39
N GLN A 253 -7.19 -4.68 17.36
CA GLN A 253 -7.21 -5.46 16.12
C GLN A 253 -8.52 -5.15 15.39
N HIS A 254 -8.43 -4.88 14.10
CA HIS A 254 -9.55 -4.62 13.22
C HIS A 254 -9.55 -5.55 12.02
N ASN A 255 -10.75 -5.79 11.50
CA ASN A 255 -10.99 -6.34 10.17
C ASN A 255 -11.76 -5.30 9.36
N VAL A 256 -11.23 -4.92 8.21
CA VAL A 256 -11.95 -4.04 7.26
C VAL A 256 -12.26 -4.83 6.00
N VAL A 257 -13.53 -4.87 5.62
CA VAL A 257 -14.02 -5.49 4.39
C VAL A 257 -14.47 -4.41 3.43
N VAL A 258 -13.88 -4.37 2.24
CA VAL A 258 -14.25 -3.46 1.14
C VAL A 258 -15.02 -4.24 0.09
N THR A 259 -16.18 -3.73 -0.32
CA THR A 259 -17.08 -4.33 -1.33
C THR A 259 -17.23 -3.40 -2.53
N TYR A 260 -16.95 -3.91 -3.73
CA TYR A 260 -17.14 -3.18 -4.98
C TYR A 260 -18.61 -3.25 -5.45
N GLU A 261 -19.25 -2.11 -5.73
CA GLU A 261 -20.68 -2.05 -6.12
C GLU A 261 -20.90 -1.75 -7.61
N GLY A 262 -19.82 -1.49 -8.37
CA GLY A 262 -19.88 -1.25 -9.80
C GLY A 262 -19.95 -2.52 -10.64
N ASP A 263 -19.65 -2.37 -11.93
CA ASP A 263 -19.60 -3.45 -12.92
C ASP A 263 -18.51 -3.18 -13.97
N SER A 264 -18.46 -4.01 -15.03
CA SER A 264 -17.47 -3.91 -16.11
C SER A 264 -17.62 -2.69 -17.03
N THR A 265 -18.61 -1.83 -16.80
CA THR A 265 -18.79 -0.55 -17.51
C THR A 265 -18.39 0.66 -16.66
N LYS A 266 -17.94 0.40 -15.43
CA LYS A 266 -17.57 1.40 -14.43
C LYS A 266 -16.08 1.33 -14.10
N THR A 267 -15.61 2.36 -13.42
CA THR A 267 -14.24 2.40 -12.92
C THR A 267 -13.95 1.21 -12.01
N PRO A 268 -12.88 0.45 -12.27
CA PRO A 268 -12.54 -0.72 -11.47
C PRO A 268 -12.04 -0.32 -10.09
N LEU A 269 -12.18 -1.23 -9.11
CA LEU A 269 -11.47 -1.09 -7.84
C LEU A 269 -10.13 -1.81 -7.94
N VAL A 270 -9.05 -1.06 -7.78
CA VAL A 270 -7.67 -1.55 -7.72
C VAL A 270 -7.17 -1.44 -6.29
N VAL A 271 -6.49 -2.47 -5.79
CA VAL A 271 -5.81 -2.45 -4.49
C VAL A 271 -4.32 -2.41 -4.73
N GLN A 272 -3.71 -1.26 -4.45
CA GLN A 272 -2.27 -1.06 -4.50
C GLN A 272 -1.67 -1.26 -3.10
N THR A 273 -2.12 -0.45 -2.15
CA THR A 273 -1.54 -0.37 -0.82
C THR A 273 -2.58 0.04 0.22
N PHE A 274 -2.53 -0.58 1.39
CA PHE A 274 -3.14 -0.04 2.60
C PHE A 274 -2.07 0.61 3.47
N PHE A 275 -2.30 1.84 3.91
CA PHE A 275 -1.50 2.50 4.92
C PHE A 275 -2.22 2.43 6.26
N VAL A 276 -1.54 1.97 7.30
CA VAL A 276 -2.13 1.74 8.62
C VAL A 276 -1.32 2.45 9.68
N THR A 277 -1.96 3.30 10.48
CA THR A 277 -1.35 3.83 11.71
C THR A 277 -1.38 2.73 12.77
N ASN A 278 -0.22 2.15 13.06
CA ASN A 278 -0.06 1.01 13.95
C ASN A 278 -0.28 1.40 15.42
N SER A 279 -0.94 0.52 16.18
CA SER A 279 -1.12 0.72 17.63
C SER A 279 -1.15 -0.61 18.40
N THR A 280 -0.09 -0.87 19.12
CA THR A 280 0.13 -2.03 19.99
C THR A 280 -0.47 -1.86 21.38
N THR A 281 -0.74 -0.63 21.81
CA THR A 281 -1.35 -0.36 23.12
C THR A 281 -2.83 -0.73 23.09
N ALA A 282 -3.23 -1.79 23.82
CA ALA A 282 -4.66 -2.08 24.01
C ALA A 282 -5.31 -0.91 24.75
N ALA A 283 -6.44 -0.40 24.24
CA ALA A 283 -7.25 0.55 24.98
C ALA A 283 -7.48 -0.02 26.39
N ALA A 284 -6.98 0.66 27.43
CA ALA A 284 -7.34 0.33 28.79
C ALA A 284 -8.86 0.47 28.87
N ALA A 285 -9.55 -0.68 28.99
CA ALA A 285 -10.99 -0.71 29.12
C ALA A 285 -11.39 0.32 30.19
N ALA A 286 -12.17 1.32 29.80
CA ALA A 286 -12.65 2.36 30.70
C ALA A 286 -13.25 1.66 31.93
N ALA A 287 -12.56 1.81 33.06
CA ALA A 287 -12.86 1.10 34.28
C ALA A 287 -14.21 1.55 34.83
N ALA A 288 -15.05 0.55 35.10
CA ALA A 288 -16.02 0.47 36.20
C ALA A 288 -16.92 1.70 36.46
N ALA A 289 -18.15 1.61 35.98
CA ALA A 289 -19.30 2.10 36.74
C ALA A 289 -20.40 1.02 36.77
N SER A 290 -20.55 0.41 37.94
CA SER A 290 -21.69 -0.39 38.40
C SER A 290 -21.92 0.02 39.87
N PRO A 291 -23.12 -0.12 40.49
CA PRO A 291 -24.47 -0.46 40.00
C PRO A 291 -25.54 0.49 40.68
N PRO A 292 -26.86 0.18 40.90
CA PRO A 292 -27.42 -1.04 41.51
C PRO A 292 -28.63 -1.71 40.80
N SER A 293 -28.66 -3.04 40.96
CA SER A 293 -29.78 -3.98 41.12
C SER A 293 -31.24 -3.50 41.06
N SER A 294 -32.06 -4.21 40.28
CA SER A 294 -33.44 -4.53 40.69
C SER A 294 -33.77 -6.00 40.40
N SER A 295 -34.24 -6.67 41.44
CA SER A 295 -34.59 -8.08 41.53
C SER A 295 -36.05 -8.33 41.12
N GLY A 296 -36.29 -9.33 40.26
CA GLY A 296 -37.63 -9.81 39.94
C GLY A 296 -37.63 -11.23 39.38
N ASN A 297 -37.77 -12.23 40.26
CA ASN A 297 -38.35 -13.56 39.95
C ASN A 297 -39.89 -13.46 40.11
N PRO A 298 -40.77 -14.41 39.64
CA PRO A 298 -40.57 -15.85 39.31
C PRO A 298 -41.44 -16.31 38.09
N PRO A 299 -41.93 -17.58 37.94
CA PRO A 299 -41.36 -18.93 38.17
C PRO A 299 -41.34 -19.83 36.90
N ALA A 300 -40.76 -21.02 37.08
CA ALA A 300 -40.60 -22.12 36.14
C ALA A 300 -41.90 -22.85 35.70
N ALA A 301 -41.85 -23.42 34.50
CA ALA A 301 -42.67 -24.58 34.10
C ALA A 301 -41.88 -25.53 33.19
N SER A 302 -42.20 -26.81 33.35
CA SER A 302 -41.49 -28.04 33.01
C SER A 302 -41.48 -28.47 31.53
N SER A 303 -40.48 -29.31 31.20
CA SER A 303 -40.16 -30.02 29.94
C SER A 303 -41.30 -30.85 29.31
N PRO A 304 -41.18 -31.36 28.06
CA PRO A 304 -40.37 -32.57 27.83
C PRO A 304 -39.58 -32.64 26.49
N SER A 305 -38.63 -33.57 26.53
CA SER A 305 -37.81 -34.23 25.51
C SER A 305 -38.38 -34.38 24.07
N GLY A 306 -37.50 -34.13 23.09
CA GLY A 306 -37.62 -34.59 21.71
C GLY A 306 -36.23 -34.85 21.11
N SER A 307 -35.84 -36.12 21.10
CA SER A 307 -34.63 -36.63 20.45
C SER A 307 -34.75 -36.63 18.93
N ALA A 308 -33.80 -36.02 18.22
CA ALA A 308 -33.57 -36.29 16.81
C ALA A 308 -32.07 -36.41 16.55
N GLN A 309 -31.64 -37.62 16.23
CA GLN A 309 -30.34 -37.94 15.67
C GLN A 309 -30.23 -37.34 14.26
N THR A 310 -29.12 -36.66 13.98
CA THR A 310 -28.62 -36.48 12.61
C THR A 310 -27.17 -36.91 12.55
N ALA A 311 -26.91 -37.81 11.60
CA ALA A 311 -25.65 -38.48 11.39
C ALA A 311 -24.71 -37.67 10.49
N ALA A 312 -23.41 -37.75 10.84
CA ALA A 312 -22.21 -37.84 10.01
C ALA A 312 -21.89 -36.79 8.92
N ALA A 313 -20.64 -36.30 8.96
CA ALA A 313 -19.70 -36.48 7.84
C ALA A 313 -18.24 -36.37 8.32
N HIS A 314 -17.49 -37.47 8.18
CA HIS A 314 -16.04 -37.50 8.33
C HIS A 314 -15.38 -37.09 7.01
N SER A 315 -14.51 -36.09 7.02
CA SER A 315 -13.72 -35.69 5.85
C SER A 315 -12.53 -36.64 5.69
N SER A 316 -12.52 -37.44 4.62
CA SER A 316 -11.44 -38.38 4.32
C SER A 316 -10.29 -37.68 3.57
N ALA A 317 -9.20 -37.42 4.28
CA ALA A 317 -7.96 -36.82 3.78
C ALA A 317 -7.34 -37.54 2.55
N GLY A 318 -7.78 -38.76 2.23
CA GLY A 318 -7.32 -39.53 1.08
C GLY A 318 -7.73 -38.97 -0.29
N ALA A 319 -8.81 -38.18 -0.39
CA ALA A 319 -9.26 -37.62 -1.67
C ALA A 319 -8.41 -36.43 -2.15
N ILE A 320 -7.80 -35.68 -1.23
CA ILE A 320 -6.99 -34.50 -1.55
C ILE A 320 -5.59 -34.90 -2.03
N ALA A 321 -5.03 -36.00 -1.49
CA ALA A 321 -3.71 -36.48 -1.89
C ALA A 321 -3.68 -37.13 -3.29
N GLY A 322 -4.79 -37.74 -3.74
CA GLY A 322 -4.86 -38.40 -5.05
C GLY A 322 -4.89 -37.45 -6.25
N GLY A 323 -5.49 -36.27 -6.10
CA GLY A 323 -5.63 -35.29 -7.18
C GLY A 323 -4.32 -34.64 -7.61
N LEU A 324 -3.42 -34.37 -6.66
CA LEU A 324 -2.15 -33.70 -6.93
C LEU A 324 -1.18 -34.57 -7.74
N VAL A 325 -1.14 -35.87 -7.46
CA VAL A 325 -0.26 -36.81 -8.17
C VAL A 325 -0.72 -37.04 -9.61
N ALA A 326 -2.03 -37.13 -9.85
CA ALA A 326 -2.58 -37.25 -11.20
C ALA A 326 -2.38 -35.97 -12.03
N GLY A 327 -2.58 -34.78 -11.42
CA GLY A 327 -2.36 -33.50 -12.09
C GLY A 327 -0.92 -33.29 -12.55
N LEU A 328 0.05 -33.62 -11.68
CA LEU A 328 1.48 -33.49 -12.02
C LEU A 328 1.90 -34.44 -13.15
N ALA A 329 1.34 -35.65 -13.20
CA ALA A 329 1.62 -36.60 -14.28
C ALA A 329 1.10 -36.10 -15.65
N VAL A 330 -0.10 -35.51 -15.67
CA VAL A 330 -0.69 -34.94 -16.90
C VAL A 330 0.09 -33.72 -17.37
N LEU A 331 0.47 -32.82 -16.46
CA LEU A 331 1.27 -31.64 -16.80
C LEU A 331 2.65 -32.02 -17.37
N ALA A 332 3.32 -33.01 -16.79
CA ALA A 332 4.59 -33.51 -17.30
C ALA A 332 4.46 -34.12 -18.71
N ALA A 333 3.37 -34.86 -18.97
CA ALA A 333 3.09 -35.42 -20.29
C ALA A 333 2.84 -34.33 -21.35
N LEU A 334 2.09 -33.29 -21.01
CA LEU A 334 1.80 -32.15 -21.90
C LEU A 334 3.07 -31.35 -22.21
N ALA A 335 3.91 -31.10 -21.20
CA ALA A 335 5.20 -30.43 -21.39
C ALA A 335 6.14 -31.25 -22.30
N GLY A 336 6.19 -32.57 -22.12
CA GLY A 336 6.96 -33.48 -22.97
C GLY A 336 6.48 -33.48 -24.44
N LEU A 337 5.17 -33.50 -24.66
CA LEU A 337 4.57 -33.41 -25.99
C LEU A 337 4.86 -32.08 -26.68
N LEU A 338 4.75 -30.97 -25.95
CA LEU A 338 5.04 -29.64 -26.45
C LEU A 338 6.52 -29.51 -26.84
N PHE A 339 7.43 -29.96 -25.98
CA PHE A 339 8.87 -29.95 -26.25
C PHE A 339 9.22 -30.80 -27.49
N TRP A 340 8.61 -31.99 -27.62
CA TRP A 340 8.82 -32.84 -28.79
C TRP A 340 8.31 -32.18 -30.09
N TRP A 341 7.17 -31.50 -30.03
CA TRP A 341 6.60 -30.79 -31.18
C TRP A 341 7.47 -29.60 -31.62
N LEU A 342 7.97 -28.81 -30.67
CA LEU A 342 8.89 -27.71 -30.93
C LEU A 342 10.22 -28.21 -31.54
N ARG A 343 10.73 -29.34 -31.05
CA ARG A 343 11.95 -29.96 -31.58
C ARG A 343 11.76 -30.52 -33.00
N ARG A 344 10.55 -30.98 -33.35
CA ARG A 344 10.23 -31.40 -34.72
C ARG A 344 10.17 -30.22 -35.69
N ARG A 345 9.62 -29.08 -35.27
CA ARG A 345 9.61 -27.85 -36.09
C ARG A 345 11.02 -27.33 -36.38
N ALA A 346 11.91 -27.39 -35.40
CA ALA A 346 13.31 -26.97 -35.57
C ALA A 346 14.17 -27.87 -36.51
N ARG A 347 13.62 -28.99 -36.99
CA ARG A 347 14.31 -29.91 -37.92
C ARG A 347 13.65 -29.99 -39.31
N GLY A 348 12.68 -29.09 -39.58
CA GLY A 348 11.98 -29.02 -40.87
C GLY A 348 12.54 -28.02 -41.88
N ASP A 349 13.47 -27.16 -41.45
CA ASP A 349 14.15 -26.19 -42.32
C ASP A 349 15.64 -26.51 -42.40
N ALA A 350 15.97 -27.55 -43.16
CA ALA A 350 17.28 -27.83 -43.75
C ALA A 350 17.10 -28.72 -44.98
#